data_AF-A0A134BTB4-F1
#
_entry.id   AF-A0A134BTB4-F1
#
_cell.length_a   1.000
_cell.length_b   1.000
_cell.length_c   1.000
_cell.angle_alpha   90.00
_cell.angle_beta   90.00
_cell.angle_gamma   90.00
#
_symmetry.space_group_name_H-M   'P 1'
#
loop_
_entity.id
_entity.type
_entity.pdbx_description
1 polymer ?
#
loop_
_entity_poly.entity_id
_entity_poly.type
_entity_poly.pdbx_seq_one_letter_code
_entity_poly.pdbx_strand_id
1 'polypeptide(L)' 'MEQELIYSFKAIYNIPISINKEELADGKFWTMQEIHENLGKGIFTPNFESEYKRYFANEQKNI' A
#
# COMPACT_ATOMS: atom_id res chain seq x y z
N MET A 1 0.84 17.01 18.94
CA MET A 1 0.37 16.52 17.62
C MET A 1 1.59 16.07 16.87
N GLU A 2 1.58 14.83 16.38
CA GLU A 2 2.60 14.36 15.44
C GLU A 2 2.24 14.86 14.05
N GLN A 3 3.24 15.35 13.30
CA GLN A 3 3.10 15.73 11.91
C GLN A 3 4.24 15.07 11.13
N GLU A 4 3.89 14.25 10.16
CA GLU A 4 4.85 13.58 9.29
C GLU A 4 4.73 14.15 7.87
N LEU A 5 5.87 14.39 7.23
CA LEU A 5 5.94 14.76 5.83
C LEU A 5 6.09 13.48 4.99
N ILE A 6 5.02 13.10 4.31
CA ILE A 6 4.96 11.85 3.54
C ILE A 6 5.20 12.11 2.06
N TYR A 7 6.06 11.28 1.46
CA TYR A 7 6.30 11.23 0.02
C TYR A 7 6.05 9.80 -0.49
N SER A 8 5.17 9.68 -1.48
CA SER A 8 4.82 8.41 -2.11
C SER A 8 5.65 8.18 -3.38
N PHE A 9 6.26 6.99 -3.49
CA PHE A 9 7.06 6.57 -4.65
C PHE A 9 6.53 5.24 -5.19
N LYS A 10 6.60 5.04 -6.51
CA LYS A 10 6.21 3.79 -7.20
C LYS A 10 7.39 3.26 -8.00
N ALA A 11 7.62 1.95 -7.92
CA ALA A 11 8.62 1.25 -8.73
C ALA A 11 8.00 0.02 -9.40
N ILE A 12 8.54 -0.35 -10.57
CA ILE A 12 8.22 -1.59 -11.27
C ILE A 12 9.55 -2.35 -11.41
N TYR A 13 9.59 -3.59 -10.92
CA TYR A 13 10.77 -4.43 -10.98
C TYR A 13 10.36 -5.87 -11.27
N ASN A 14 11.21 -6.59 -12.03
CA ASN A 14 10.95 -7.97 -12.45
C ASN A 14 11.97 -8.96 -11.83
N ILE A 15 12.66 -8.56 -10.77
CA ILE A 15 13.62 -9.41 -10.04
C ILE A 15 12.93 -10.08 -8.83
N PRO A 16 13.43 -11.23 -8.36
CA PRO A 16 12.94 -11.84 -7.12
C PRO A 16 13.06 -10.89 -5.94
N ILE A 17 12.02 -10.81 -5.11
CA ILE A 17 12.06 -10.03 -3.87
C ILE A 17 12.93 -10.76 -2.85
N SER A 18 13.94 -10.07 -2.32
CA SER A 18 14.70 -10.52 -1.14
C SER A 18 14.17 -9.77 0.08
N ILE A 19 13.53 -10.47 1.01
CA ILE A 19 12.97 -9.90 2.24
C ILE A 19 13.96 -10.11 3.38
N ASN A 20 14.31 -9.03 4.10
CA ASN A 20 15.02 -9.15 5.37
C ASN A 20 14.08 -9.69 6.45
N LYS A 21 14.27 -10.94 6.85
CA LYS A 21 13.40 -11.63 7.82
C LYS A 21 13.55 -11.12 9.27
N GLU A 22 14.59 -10.35 9.57
CA GLU A 22 14.76 -9.75 10.90
C GLU A 22 13.87 -8.51 11.10
N GLU A 23 13.56 -7.79 10.01
CA GLU A 23 12.69 -6.60 10.04
C GLU A 23 11.24 -6.91 9.67
N LEU A 24 11.02 -7.94 8.85
CA LEU A 24 9.70 -8.28 8.32
C LEU A 24 9.35 -9.74 8.61
N ALA A 25 8.25 -9.94 9.34
CA ALA A 25 7.76 -11.27 9.68
C ALA A 25 7.12 -12.00 8.48
N ASP A 26 6.39 -11.26 7.63
CA ASP A 26 5.71 -11.82 6.46
C ASP A 26 5.39 -10.72 5.42
N GLY A 27 5.02 -11.13 4.20
CA GLY A 27 4.61 -10.23 3.13
C GLY A 27 3.77 -10.95 2.06
N LYS A 28 2.84 -10.21 1.46
CA LYS A 28 1.95 -10.72 0.40
C LYS A 28 1.94 -9.74 -0.77
N PHE A 29 1.88 -10.28 -1.99
CA PHE A 29 1.51 -9.48 -3.16
C PHE A 29 -0.01 -9.28 -3.19
N TRP A 30 -0.44 -8.03 -3.19
CA TRP A 30 -1.85 -7.66 -3.21
C TRP A 30 -2.26 -7.18 -4.58
N THR A 31 -3.42 -7.63 -5.04
CA THR A 31 -4.12 -6.99 -6.16
C THR A 31 -4.79 -5.68 -5.68
N MET A 32 -5.06 -4.76 -6.61
CA MET A 32 -5.76 -3.51 -6.28
C MET A 32 -7.16 -3.76 -5.68
N GLN A 33 -7.85 -4.81 -6.14
CA GLN A 33 -9.14 -5.21 -5.60
C GLN A 33 -9.01 -5.67 -4.14
N GLU A 34 -8.05 -6.55 -3.83
CA GLU A 34 -7.86 -7.01 -2.45
C GLU A 34 -7.49 -5.86 -1.51
N ILE A 35 -6.69 -4.89 -1.97
CA ILE A 35 -6.40 -3.68 -1.17
C ILE A 35 -7.70 -2.95 -0.88
N HIS A 36 -8.51 -2.68 -1.92
CA HIS A 36 -9.77 -1.95 -1.77
C HIS A 36 -10.74 -2.63 -0.80
N GLU A 37 -10.91 -3.94 -0.93
CA GLU A 37 -11.78 -4.74 -0.07
C GLU A 37 -11.34 -4.75 1.40
N ASN A 38 -10.07 -4.43 1.70
CA ASN A 38 -9.50 -4.45 3.04
C ASN A 38 -9.23 -3.06 3.65
N LEU A 39 -9.51 -1.97 2.94
CA LEU A 39 -9.46 -0.62 3.49
C LEU A 39 -10.44 -0.48 4.67
N GLY A 40 -10.02 0.18 5.75
CA GLY A 40 -10.82 0.43 6.94
C GLY A 40 -10.95 -0.77 7.88
N LYS A 41 -10.35 -1.92 7.56
CA LYS A 41 -10.38 -3.12 8.42
C LYS A 41 -9.24 -3.19 9.44
N GLY A 42 -8.36 -2.19 9.47
CA GLY A 42 -7.18 -2.18 10.34
C GLY A 42 -6.06 -3.13 9.90
N ILE A 43 -6.12 -3.64 8.66
CA ILE A 43 -5.07 -4.46 8.06
C ILE A 43 -3.89 -3.59 7.60
N PHE A 44 -4.18 -2.40 7.08
CA PHE A 44 -3.17 -1.44 6.62
C PHE A 44 -2.97 -0.32 7.62
N THR A 45 -1.80 0.31 7.60
CA THR A 45 -1.54 1.48 8.44
C THR A 45 -2.38 2.68 7.97
N PRO A 46 -2.75 3.60 8.88
CA PRO A 46 -3.50 4.80 8.51
C PRO A 46 -2.86 5.62 7.37
N ASN A 47 -1.53 5.75 7.38
CA ASN A 47 -0.80 6.46 6.32
C ASN A 47 -1.00 5.77 4.96
N PHE A 48 -0.89 4.43 4.90
CA PHE A 48 -1.11 3.70 3.65
C PHE A 48 -2.53 3.89 3.12
N GLU A 49 -3.55 3.77 3.96
CA GLU A 49 -4.94 3.95 3.51
C GLU A 49 -5.22 5.36 2.98
N SER A 50 -4.66 6.38 3.64
CA SER A 50 -4.76 7.78 3.21
C SER A 50 -4.12 7.99 1.84
N GLU A 51 -2.88 7.54 1.67
CA GLU A 51 -2.15 7.68 0.41
C GLU A 51 -2.81 6.86 -0.71
N TYR A 52 -3.27 5.64 -0.42
CA TYR A 52 -3.95 4.82 -1.41
C TYR A 52 -5.24 5.49 -1.91
N LYS A 53 -6.06 6.03 -1.01
CA LYS A 53 -7.25 6.82 -1.38
C LYS A 53 -6.86 8.06 -2.19
N ARG A 54 -5.81 8.77 -1.80
CA ARG A 54 -5.36 9.98 -2.49
C ARG A 54 -4.93 9.74 -3.94
N TYR A 55 -4.19 8.67 -4.19
CA TYR A 55 -3.61 8.41 -5.51
C TYR A 55 -4.47 7.50 -6.39
N PHE A 56 -5.27 6.59 -5.81
CA PHE A 56 -5.94 5.54 -6.56
C PHE A 56 -7.48 5.54 -6.46
N ALA A 57 -8.10 6.41 -5.65
CA ALA A 57 -9.58 6.46 -5.54
C ALA A 57 -10.31 6.83 -6.84
N ASN A 58 -9.61 7.47 -7.80
CA ASN A 58 -10.20 7.87 -9.09
C ASN A 58 -9.95 6.90 -10.23
N GLU A 59 -9.09 5.88 -10.07
CA GLU A 59 -8.78 4.92 -11.14
C GLU A 59 -9.93 3.93 -11.40
N GLN A 60 -10.96 3.90 -10.56
CA GLN A 60 -12.13 3.03 -10.71
C GLN A 60 -13.20 3.57 -11.67
N LYS A 61 -13.06 4.80 -12.20
CA LYS A 61 -14.06 5.40 -13.11
C LYS A 61 -13.90 4.97 -14.58
N ASN A 62 -12.88 4.19 -14.91
CA ASN A 62 -12.50 3.87 -16.29
C ASN A 62 -12.56 2.36 -16.61
N ILE A 63 -13.41 1.59 -15.91
CA ILE A 63 -13.77 0.21 -16.30
C ILE A 63 -15.26 0.19 -16.61
#